data_AF-A6JPK9-F1
#
_entry.id   AF-A6JPK9-F1
#
_cell.length_a   1.000
_cell.length_b   1.000
_cell.length_c   1.000
_cell.angle_alpha   90.00
_cell.angle_beta   90.00
_cell.angle_gamma   90.00
#
_symmetry.space_group_name_H-M   'P 1'
#
loop_
_entity.id
_entity.type
_entity.pdbx_description
1 polymer ?
#
loop_
_entity_poly.entity_id
_entity_poly.type
_entity_poly.pdbx_seq_one_letter_code
_entity_poly.pdbx_strand_id
1 'polypeptide(L)'
;MPKSSSTNTSLLTSQVAASLLASKSSSQSSGSVASKSTSLGSMSQLASKSSSQSSTSQLPSKSTSQSSESSVKFTCRKLTNEDIKQKQPFFNRLYKTVAWKLVAVGGFSPNVNHGELLNAAIEALKATLDVFFVPLKELADLPQNKSSQESIVCELRCKSVYLGTGCGKSKENAKAVASREALKLFLKKKVVVKICKRKYRGNEIEDLVLLDEESRPVNLPPALKHPQELL
;
A
#
# COMPACT_ATOMS: atom_id res chain seq x y z
N MET A 1 -44.74 -16.91 -38.84
CA MET A 1 -44.72 -17.53 -40.18
C MET A 1 -44.24 -16.48 -41.18
N PRO A 2 -43.39 -16.82 -42.16
CA PRO A 2 -41.92 -16.81 -42.06
C PRO A 2 -41.29 -15.80 -43.04
N LYS A 3 -40.00 -15.44 -42.93
CA LYS A 3 -38.94 -16.12 -43.71
C LYS A 3 -37.53 -15.76 -43.22
N SER A 4 -36.78 -16.83 -43.01
CA SER A 4 -35.33 -16.95 -42.94
C SER A 4 -34.63 -16.44 -44.21
N SER A 5 -33.39 -15.99 -44.05
CA SER A 5 -32.29 -16.34 -44.96
C SER A 5 -30.94 -16.04 -44.33
N SER A 6 -30.27 -17.11 -43.89
CA SER A 6 -28.83 -17.19 -43.65
C SER A 6 -28.06 -17.11 -44.96
N THR A 7 -26.85 -16.54 -44.99
CA THR A 7 -25.63 -17.24 -45.49
C THR A 7 -24.35 -16.43 -45.31
N ASN A 8 -23.26 -17.21 -45.25
CA ASN A 8 -21.89 -16.91 -44.81
C ASN A 8 -21.04 -16.15 -45.85
N THR A 9 -20.01 -15.44 -45.36
CA THR A 9 -18.63 -15.32 -45.91
C THR A 9 -17.87 -14.33 -45.00
N SER A 10 -16.58 -14.42 -44.67
CA SER A 10 -15.44 -15.16 -45.21
C SER A 10 -14.41 -15.36 -44.09
N LEU A 11 -13.78 -16.55 -44.06
CA LEU A 11 -12.48 -16.73 -43.43
C LEU A 11 -11.44 -15.89 -44.17
N LEU A 12 -10.49 -15.31 -43.43
CA LEU A 12 -9.19 -14.95 -43.97
C LEU A 12 -8.12 -15.31 -42.95
N THR A 13 -7.39 -16.35 -43.33
CA THR A 13 -6.14 -16.86 -42.81
C THR A 13 -5.00 -15.87 -43.02
N SER A 14 -4.14 -15.69 -42.02
CA SER A 14 -2.70 -15.58 -42.25
C SER A 14 -1.95 -15.80 -40.95
N GLN A 15 -1.30 -16.97 -40.90
CA GLN A 15 -0.14 -17.30 -40.08
C GLN A 15 1.08 -16.46 -40.50
N VAL A 16 2.11 -16.42 -39.65
CA VAL A 16 3.55 -16.09 -39.82
C VAL A 16 3.97 -15.32 -38.56
N ALA A 17 5.03 -15.61 -37.81
CA ALA A 17 6.01 -16.69 -37.80
C ALA A 17 6.64 -16.72 -36.39
N ALA A 18 7.06 -17.90 -35.96
CA ALA A 18 8.00 -18.08 -34.88
C ALA A 18 9.39 -17.60 -35.31
N SER A 19 10.13 -16.97 -34.41
CA SER A 19 11.58 -16.84 -34.53
C SER A 19 12.22 -17.18 -33.19
N LEU A 20 12.76 -18.39 -33.18
CA LEU A 20 13.76 -18.92 -32.27
C LEU A 20 15.05 -18.11 -32.42
N LEU A 21 15.65 -17.65 -31.31
CA LEU A 21 17.10 -17.56 -31.23
C LEU A 21 17.56 -17.96 -29.83
N ALA A 22 18.15 -19.16 -29.80
CA ALA A 22 19.09 -19.58 -28.77
C ALA A 22 20.40 -18.80 -28.93
N SER A 23 21.08 -18.52 -27.82
CA SER A 23 22.53 -18.29 -27.82
C SER A 23 23.12 -18.93 -26.58
N LYS A 24 24.06 -19.83 -26.85
CA LYS A 24 24.80 -20.73 -25.96
C LYS A 24 26.24 -20.21 -25.91
N SER A 25 26.96 -20.61 -24.84
CA SER A 25 28.44 -20.62 -24.67
C SER A 25 29.09 -19.25 -24.38
N SER A 26 30.15 -19.10 -23.60
CA SER A 26 31.07 -20.06 -22.94
C SER A 26 31.95 -19.33 -21.91
N SER A 27 32.43 -20.13 -20.96
CA SER A 27 33.54 -20.00 -20.01
C SER A 27 34.87 -19.41 -20.51
N GLN A 28 35.63 -18.81 -19.57
CA GLN A 28 37.11 -18.82 -19.31
C GLN A 28 37.45 -17.51 -18.53
N SER A 29 38.39 -17.34 -17.60
CA SER A 29 39.59 -18.06 -17.15
C SER A 29 40.04 -17.45 -15.79
N SER A 30 40.50 -18.32 -14.88
CA SER A 30 41.72 -18.30 -14.02
C SER A 30 42.45 -16.98 -13.67
N GLY A 31 42.87 -16.86 -12.39
CA GLY A 31 43.95 -15.96 -11.94
C GLY A 31 44.10 -15.86 -10.42
N SER A 32 44.96 -16.69 -9.83
CA SER A 32 45.44 -16.62 -8.43
C SER A 32 46.62 -15.64 -8.32
N VAL A 33 46.76 -14.89 -7.21
CA VAL A 33 48.00 -14.76 -6.41
C VAL A 33 47.78 -13.94 -5.13
N ALA A 34 48.46 -14.36 -4.07
CA ALA A 34 48.48 -13.79 -2.72
C ALA A 34 49.51 -12.66 -2.55
N SER A 35 49.33 -11.82 -1.51
CA SER A 35 50.37 -11.25 -0.60
C SER A 35 49.67 -10.35 0.45
N LYS A 36 49.76 -10.65 1.77
CA LYS A 36 50.57 -9.96 2.82
C LYS A 36 50.53 -8.41 2.72
N SER A 37 50.31 -7.60 3.75
CA SER A 37 50.54 -7.73 5.21
C SER A 37 50.06 -6.45 5.95
N THR A 38 49.89 -6.53 7.29
CA THR A 38 50.08 -5.45 8.33
C THR A 38 49.17 -4.20 8.27
N SER A 39 48.67 -3.56 9.35
CA SER A 39 48.76 -3.73 10.81
C SER A 39 47.97 -2.57 11.47
N LEU A 40 47.48 -2.79 12.71
CA LEU A 40 47.25 -1.83 13.81
C LEU A 40 46.07 -0.84 13.76
N GLY A 41 45.28 -0.82 14.84
CA GLY A 41 44.38 0.29 15.19
C GLY A 41 43.17 -0.05 16.07
N SER A 42 43.36 -0.71 17.21
CA SER A 42 42.33 -0.81 18.27
C SER A 42 42.72 0.03 19.48
N MET A 43 41.86 0.99 19.84
CA MET A 43 41.69 1.59 21.17
C MET A 43 40.23 2.07 21.22
N SER A 44 39.38 1.61 22.11
CA SER A 44 39.24 1.96 23.54
C SER A 44 37.98 1.18 24.01
N GLN A 45 37.75 0.74 25.24
CA GLN A 45 37.81 1.48 26.50
C GLN A 45 37.42 0.54 27.67
N LEU A 46 38.12 0.72 28.80
CA LEU A 46 37.70 0.59 30.21
C LEU A 46 36.86 -0.61 30.68
N ALA A 47 37.48 -1.46 31.50
CA ALA A 47 36.82 -2.37 32.43
C ALA A 47 37.20 -2.00 33.88
N SER A 48 36.20 -1.85 34.75
CA SER A 48 36.37 -1.69 36.20
C SER A 48 35.65 -2.84 36.94
N LYS A 49 36.47 -3.67 37.58
CA LYS A 49 36.37 -4.29 38.92
C LYS A 49 35.03 -4.86 39.48
N SER A 50 35.18 -6.13 39.88
CA SER A 50 34.84 -6.76 41.18
C SER A 50 33.42 -7.25 41.53
N SER A 51 33.34 -8.57 41.78
CA SER A 51 32.69 -9.34 42.86
C SER A 51 31.62 -8.64 43.71
N SER A 52 30.48 -9.26 44.06
CA SER A 52 30.34 -10.22 45.18
C SER A 52 28.90 -10.77 45.31
N GLN A 53 28.77 -11.77 46.18
CA GLN A 53 27.64 -12.68 46.47
C GLN A 53 26.46 -12.11 47.28
N SER A 54 25.39 -12.93 47.33
CA SER A 54 24.48 -13.21 48.48
C SER A 54 23.08 -12.55 48.57
N SER A 55 22.07 -13.43 48.47
CA SER A 55 20.99 -13.73 49.44
C SER A 55 19.88 -12.73 49.84
N THR A 56 18.66 -13.30 49.80
CA THR A 56 17.48 -13.15 50.70
C THR A 56 16.43 -12.04 50.54
N SER A 57 15.16 -12.50 50.51
CA SER A 57 13.97 -11.99 51.23
C SER A 57 12.73 -11.61 50.42
N GLN A 58 11.59 -11.85 51.05
CA GLN A 58 10.24 -12.10 50.55
C GLN A 58 9.37 -10.83 50.32
N LEU A 59 8.23 -11.02 49.61
CA LEU A 59 6.92 -10.30 49.46
C LEU A 59 6.54 -9.16 50.46
N PRO A 60 5.43 -8.36 50.28
CA PRO A 60 4.49 -8.14 49.14
C PRO A 60 3.97 -6.67 48.91
N SER A 61 3.13 -6.50 47.87
CA SER A 61 1.95 -5.58 47.76
C SER A 61 2.03 -4.09 47.36
N LYS A 62 1.08 -3.74 46.46
CA LYS A 62 0.32 -2.48 46.23
C LYS A 62 0.88 -1.38 45.30
N SER A 63 0.22 -1.32 44.14
CA SER A 63 -0.43 -0.16 43.50
C SER A 63 0.29 1.19 43.48
N THR A 64 0.52 1.73 42.28
CA THR A 64 -0.12 2.98 41.79
C THR A 64 0.18 3.11 40.29
N SER A 65 -0.82 2.79 39.47
CA SER A 65 -0.83 3.11 38.04
C SER A 65 -1.20 4.59 37.89
N GLN A 66 -0.24 5.44 37.56
CA GLN A 66 -0.50 6.75 36.97
C GLN A 66 0.60 7.09 35.97
N SER A 67 0.33 6.84 34.70
CA SER A 67 0.79 7.74 33.64
C SER A 67 -0.34 7.88 32.64
N SER A 68 -0.93 9.06 32.71
CA SER A 68 -1.93 9.62 31.83
C SER A 68 -1.40 9.73 30.40
N GLU A 69 -1.83 8.86 29.50
CA GLU A 69 -2.01 9.25 28.10
C GLU A 69 -3.49 9.59 27.89
N SER A 70 -3.70 10.80 27.39
CA SER A 70 -4.99 11.37 27.03
C SER A 70 -5.76 10.41 26.10
N SER A 71 -6.65 9.61 26.68
CA SER A 71 -7.70 8.93 25.93
C SER A 71 -8.67 10.00 25.45
N VAL A 72 -8.36 10.58 24.29
CA VAL A 72 -9.32 11.35 23.52
C VAL A 72 -10.47 10.37 23.28
N LYS A 73 -11.60 10.61 23.95
CA LYS A 73 -12.81 9.82 23.78
C LYS A 73 -13.31 10.07 22.37
N PHE A 74 -12.74 9.36 21.39
CA PHE A 74 -13.31 9.27 20.06
C PHE A 74 -14.71 8.71 20.27
N THR A 75 -15.72 9.57 20.15
CA THR A 75 -17.10 9.12 20.08
C THR A 75 -17.17 8.15 18.91
N CYS A 76 -17.30 6.87 19.23
CA CYS A 76 -17.32 5.77 18.27
C CYS A 76 -18.57 5.91 17.41
N ARG A 77 -18.54 6.78 16.39
CA ARG A 77 -19.54 6.79 15.33
C ARG A 77 -19.31 5.53 14.51
N LYS A 78 -20.31 4.67 14.50
CA LYS A 78 -20.37 3.53 13.57
C LYS A 78 -20.56 4.07 12.16
N LEU A 79 -19.85 3.50 11.20
CA LEU A 79 -20.07 3.84 9.80
C LEU A 79 -21.44 3.33 9.38
N THR A 80 -22.19 4.15 8.67
CA THR A 80 -23.56 3.86 8.26
C THR A 80 -23.70 3.90 6.74
N ASN A 81 -24.82 3.37 6.25
CA ASN A 81 -25.11 3.42 4.82
C ASN A 81 -25.31 4.87 4.32
N GLU A 82 -25.65 5.80 5.21
CA GLU A 82 -25.74 7.23 4.88
C GLU A 82 -24.38 7.83 4.53
N ASP A 83 -23.31 7.40 5.21
CA ASP A 83 -21.94 7.82 4.87
C ASP A 83 -21.55 7.39 3.44
N ILE A 84 -21.97 6.19 3.04
CA ILE A 84 -21.79 5.68 1.67
C ILE A 84 -22.56 6.57 0.69
N LYS A 85 -23.86 6.80 0.93
CA LYS A 85 -24.71 7.62 0.04
C LYS A 85 -24.19 9.05 -0.11
N GLN A 86 -23.66 9.64 0.96
CA GLN A 86 -23.10 10.99 0.93
C GLN A 86 -21.80 11.06 0.12
N LYS A 87 -20.93 10.04 0.22
CA LYS A 87 -19.61 10.04 -0.42
C LYS A 87 -19.62 9.51 -1.85
N GLN A 88 -20.54 8.60 -2.19
CA GLN A 88 -20.60 7.95 -3.51
C GLN A 88 -20.67 8.94 -4.70
N PRO A 89 -21.48 10.02 -4.68
CA PRO A 89 -21.55 10.97 -5.81
C PRO A 89 -20.20 11.63 -6.10
N PHE A 90 -19.41 11.92 -5.06
CA PHE A 90 -18.07 12.46 -5.23
C PHE A 90 -17.16 11.46 -5.96
N PHE A 91 -17.16 10.18 -5.57
CA PHE A 91 -16.34 9.15 -6.22
C PHE A 91 -16.79 8.83 -7.64
N ASN A 92 -18.09 8.95 -7.95
CA ASN A 92 -18.59 8.88 -9.32
C ASN A 92 -18.04 10.03 -10.18
N ARG A 93 -17.94 11.24 -9.61
CA ARG A 93 -17.35 12.39 -10.30
C ARG A 93 -15.83 12.25 -10.43
N LEU A 94 -15.16 11.72 -9.40
CA LEU A 94 -13.74 11.43 -9.42
C LEU A 94 -13.40 10.40 -10.50
N TYR A 95 -14.18 9.34 -10.62
CA TYR A 95 -14.05 8.35 -11.68
C TYR A 95 -14.05 8.97 -13.08
N LYS A 96 -15.04 9.83 -13.37
CA LYS A 96 -15.10 10.55 -14.65
C LYS A 96 -13.90 11.47 -14.87
N THR A 97 -13.49 12.18 -13.81
CA THR A 97 -12.37 13.12 -13.86
C THR A 97 -11.05 12.40 -14.10
N VAL A 98 -10.81 11.27 -13.42
CA VAL A 98 -9.63 10.42 -13.62
C VAL A 98 -9.60 9.87 -15.05
N ALA A 99 -10.73 9.39 -15.57
CA ALA A 99 -10.81 8.92 -16.96
C ALA A 99 -10.43 10.03 -17.95
N TRP A 100 -10.93 11.26 -17.76
CA TRP A 100 -10.57 12.40 -18.61
C TRP A 100 -9.08 12.76 -18.51
N LYS A 101 -8.52 12.75 -17.29
CA LYS A 101 -7.10 13.01 -17.08
C LYS A 101 -6.23 11.94 -17.71
N LEU A 102 -6.62 10.66 -17.62
CA LEU A 102 -5.94 9.55 -18.27
C LEU A 102 -5.96 9.70 -19.79
N VAL A 103 -7.10 10.04 -20.39
CA VAL A 103 -7.20 10.31 -21.84
C VAL A 103 -6.25 11.44 -22.25
N ALA A 104 -6.17 12.52 -21.47
CA ALA A 104 -5.30 13.66 -21.77
C ALA A 104 -3.80 13.31 -21.77
N VAL A 105 -3.37 12.28 -21.02
CA VAL A 105 -1.97 11.84 -20.96
C VAL A 105 -1.67 10.59 -21.80
N GLY A 106 -2.61 10.16 -22.66
CA GLY A 106 -2.43 9.00 -23.54
C GLY A 106 -2.72 7.64 -22.89
N GLY A 107 -3.47 7.63 -21.79
CA GLY A 107 -3.92 6.43 -21.09
C GLY A 107 -3.07 6.04 -19.89
N PHE A 108 -3.36 4.86 -19.33
CA PHE A 108 -2.61 4.31 -18.20
C PHE A 108 -1.32 3.64 -18.68
N SER A 109 -0.17 4.15 -18.28
CA SER A 109 1.13 3.62 -18.68
C SER A 109 2.16 3.78 -17.57
N PRO A 110 3.20 2.92 -17.51
CA PRO A 110 4.25 3.02 -16.48
C PRO A 110 5.06 4.33 -16.55
N ASN A 111 5.03 5.04 -17.69
CA ASN A 111 5.77 6.29 -17.91
C ASN A 111 5.03 7.52 -17.37
N VAL A 112 3.75 7.39 -17.01
CA VAL A 112 2.94 8.49 -16.46
C VAL A 112 3.19 8.61 -14.96
N ASN A 113 3.28 9.85 -14.46
CA ASN A 113 3.25 10.10 -13.02
C ASN A 113 1.83 9.91 -12.46
N HIS A 114 1.57 8.68 -12.02
CA HIS A 114 0.29 8.26 -11.43
C HIS A 114 -0.11 9.09 -10.19
N GLY A 115 0.86 9.53 -9.40
CA GLY A 115 0.62 10.32 -8.19
C GLY A 115 0.11 11.72 -8.52
N GLU A 116 0.77 12.40 -9.46
CA GLU A 116 0.35 13.73 -9.92
C GLU A 116 -1.01 13.67 -10.62
N LEU A 117 -1.24 12.66 -11.46
CA LEU A 117 -2.53 12.51 -12.14
C LEU A 117 -3.68 12.34 -11.15
N LEU A 118 -3.51 11.47 -10.15
CA LEU A 118 -4.51 11.25 -9.12
C LEU A 118 -4.73 12.52 -8.28
N ASN A 119 -3.66 13.19 -7.87
CA ASN A 119 -3.73 14.43 -7.11
C ASN A 119 -4.47 15.54 -7.88
N ALA A 120 -4.10 15.75 -9.15
CA ALA A 120 -4.73 16.74 -10.02
C ALA A 120 -6.22 16.44 -10.29
N ALA A 121 -6.61 15.16 -10.37
CA ALA A 121 -8.01 14.78 -10.51
C ALA A 121 -8.83 15.08 -9.23
N ILE A 122 -8.24 14.89 -8.05
CA ILE A 122 -8.87 15.18 -6.75
C ILE A 122 -8.98 16.70 -6.53
N GLU A 123 -7.92 17.44 -6.84
CA GLU A 123 -7.89 18.91 -6.75
C GLU A 123 -8.90 19.57 -7.69
N ALA A 124 -9.09 19.04 -8.90
CA ALA A 124 -10.12 19.51 -9.84
C ALA A 124 -11.56 19.40 -9.26
N LEU A 125 -11.75 18.55 -8.26
CA LEU A 125 -13.00 18.38 -7.52
C LEU A 125 -13.03 19.12 -6.18
N LYS A 126 -12.08 20.03 -5.95
CA LYS A 126 -11.93 20.82 -4.72
C LYS A 126 -11.84 19.94 -3.47
N ALA A 127 -11.11 18.83 -3.60
CA ALA A 127 -10.83 17.93 -2.49
C ALA A 127 -9.31 17.77 -2.32
N THR A 128 -8.91 17.16 -1.22
CA THR A 128 -7.51 16.88 -0.88
C THR A 128 -7.25 15.38 -0.90
N LEU A 129 -6.03 15.01 -1.27
CA LEU A 129 -5.52 13.65 -1.13
C LEU A 129 -4.78 13.56 0.21
N ASP A 130 -5.30 12.74 1.12
CA ASP A 130 -4.68 12.50 2.41
C ASP A 130 -3.66 11.36 2.26
N VAL A 131 -2.42 11.60 2.70
CA VAL A 131 -1.30 10.68 2.52
C VAL A 131 -0.70 10.33 3.87
N PHE A 132 -0.73 9.05 4.23
CA PHE A 132 -0.23 8.56 5.51
C PHE A 132 0.98 7.66 5.29
N PHE A 133 2.08 7.96 5.97
CA PHE A 133 3.31 7.18 5.91
C PHE A 133 3.56 6.48 7.25
N VAL A 134 3.80 5.18 7.21
CA VAL A 134 4.16 4.38 8.38
C VAL A 134 5.36 3.49 8.02
N PRO A 135 6.43 3.48 8.82
CA PRO A 135 7.53 2.53 8.65
C PRO A 135 7.04 1.09 8.75
N LEU A 136 7.46 0.21 7.84
CA LEU A 136 6.98 -1.18 7.82
C LEU A 136 7.31 -1.92 9.13
N LYS A 137 8.43 -1.57 9.78
CA LYS A 137 8.81 -2.12 11.09
C LYS A 137 7.76 -1.93 12.19
N GLU A 138 6.92 -0.88 12.08
CA GLU A 138 5.85 -0.58 13.04
C GLU A 138 4.55 -1.34 12.73
N LEU A 139 4.49 -1.99 11.56
CA LEU A 139 3.35 -2.76 11.11
C LEU A 139 3.65 -4.26 11.23
N ALA A 140 3.24 -4.84 12.36
CA ALA A 140 3.29 -6.29 12.57
C ALA A 140 2.29 -7.06 11.69
N ASP A 141 1.28 -6.36 11.17
CA ASP A 141 0.18 -6.95 10.40
C ASP A 141 0.52 -7.16 8.90
N LEU A 142 1.69 -6.72 8.43
CA LEU A 142 2.16 -6.96 7.06
C LEU A 142 3.33 -7.96 7.03
N PRO A 143 3.49 -8.73 5.92
CA PRO A 143 4.62 -9.63 5.77
C PRO A 143 5.96 -8.85 5.76
N GLN A 144 6.76 -9.03 6.80
CA GLN A 144 8.09 -8.45 6.93
C GLN A 144 9.15 -9.45 6.43
N ASN A 145 9.81 -9.14 5.31
CA ASN A 145 11.06 -9.81 4.95
C ASN A 145 12.24 -9.07 5.61
N LYS A 146 13.35 -9.75 5.89
CA LYS A 146 14.57 -9.17 6.49
C LYS A 146 15.13 -7.98 5.70
N SER A 147 14.96 -7.97 4.36
CA SER A 147 15.33 -6.84 3.49
C SER A 147 14.33 -5.66 3.50
N SER A 148 13.17 -5.81 4.16
CA SER A 148 12.07 -4.84 4.14
C SER A 148 12.00 -3.96 5.39
N GLN A 149 12.91 -4.12 6.35
CA GLN A 149 12.89 -3.38 7.63
C GLN A 149 12.98 -1.86 7.47
N GLU A 150 13.58 -1.37 6.39
CA GLU A 150 13.68 0.06 6.07
C GLU A 150 12.57 0.58 5.15
N SER A 151 11.64 -0.29 4.72
CA SER A 151 10.58 0.14 3.80
C SER A 151 9.50 0.98 4.51
N ILE A 152 8.94 1.91 3.76
CA ILE A 152 7.86 2.79 4.17
C ILE A 152 6.59 2.30 3.46
N VAL A 153 5.50 2.22 4.21
CA VAL A 153 4.16 1.97 3.70
C VAL A 153 3.41 3.29 3.61
N CYS A 154 2.75 3.51 2.49
CA CYS A 154 1.94 4.68 2.20
C CYS A 154 0.48 4.24 2.04
N GLU A 155 -0.44 4.88 2.75
CA GLU A 155 -1.88 4.77 2.55
C GLU A 155 -2.41 6.09 1.97
N LEU A 156 -3.24 5.96 0.93
CA LEU A 156 -3.92 7.08 0.29
C LEU A 156 -5.39 7.07 0.67
N ARG A 157 -5.89 8.23 1.11
CA ARG A 157 -7.31 8.47 1.35
C ARG A 157 -7.77 9.75 0.69
N CYS A 158 -9.08 9.83 0.46
CA CYS A 158 -9.72 11.07 0.08
C CYS A 158 -11.10 11.12 0.73
N LYS A 159 -11.44 12.23 1.40
CA LYS A 159 -12.69 12.37 2.16
C LYS A 159 -12.92 11.19 3.11
N SER A 160 -11.89 10.80 3.85
CA SER A 160 -11.89 9.65 4.79
C SER A 160 -12.07 8.27 4.14
N VAL A 161 -12.19 8.15 2.82
CA VAL A 161 -12.31 6.86 2.11
C VAL A 161 -10.94 6.38 1.67
N TYR A 162 -10.63 5.12 1.97
CA TYR A 162 -9.43 4.43 1.52
C TYR A 162 -9.42 4.20 0.00
N LEU A 163 -8.29 4.55 -0.64
CA LEU A 163 -8.09 4.42 -2.08
C LEU A 163 -7.04 3.36 -2.44
N GLY A 164 -5.98 3.24 -1.67
CA GLY A 164 -4.88 2.33 -1.99
C GLY A 164 -3.74 2.38 -0.99
N THR A 165 -2.94 1.32 -1.00
CA THR A 165 -1.73 1.18 -0.18
C THR A 165 -0.56 0.82 -1.09
N GLY A 166 0.62 1.36 -0.81
CA GLY A 166 1.86 1.04 -1.50
C GLY A 166 3.03 0.97 -0.55
N CYS A 167 4.03 0.16 -0.88
CA CYS A 167 5.27 0.05 -0.12
C CYS A 167 6.46 0.46 -0.99
N GLY A 168 7.49 1.03 -0.37
CA GLY A 168 8.69 1.49 -1.07
C GLY A 168 9.85 1.78 -0.12
N LYS A 169 11.06 1.94 -0.68
CA LYS A 169 12.25 2.33 0.11
C LYS A 169 12.28 3.81 0.49
N SER A 170 11.42 4.62 -0.13
CA SER A 170 11.27 6.05 0.13
C SER A 170 9.78 6.42 0.15
N LYS A 171 9.47 7.58 0.74
CA LYS A 171 8.09 8.12 0.76
C LYS A 171 7.56 8.30 -0.66
N GLU A 172 8.38 8.84 -1.56
CA GLU A 172 8.01 9.07 -2.96
C GLU A 172 7.67 7.76 -3.68
N ASN A 173 8.51 6.73 -3.54
CA ASN A 173 8.25 5.44 -4.17
C ASN A 173 7.01 4.75 -3.58
N ALA A 174 6.84 4.80 -2.25
CA ALA A 174 5.67 4.24 -1.59
C ALA A 174 4.37 4.93 -2.07
N LYS A 175 4.40 6.27 -2.19
CA LYS A 175 3.29 7.07 -2.74
C LYS A 175 3.01 6.75 -4.20
N ALA A 176 4.04 6.62 -5.03
CA ALA A 176 3.89 6.26 -6.45
C ALA A 176 3.23 4.88 -6.62
N VAL A 177 3.67 3.88 -5.83
CA VAL A 177 3.05 2.55 -5.80
C VAL A 177 1.60 2.64 -5.34
N ALA A 178 1.32 3.35 -4.24
CA ALA A 178 -0.04 3.50 -3.72
C ALA A 178 -0.98 4.19 -4.73
N SER A 179 -0.46 5.22 -5.42
CA SER A 179 -1.22 5.98 -6.43
C SER A 179 -1.53 5.13 -7.65
N ARG A 180 -0.57 4.28 -8.07
CA ARG A 180 -0.78 3.32 -9.14
C ARG A 180 -1.85 2.29 -8.77
N GLU A 181 -1.81 1.73 -7.56
CA GLU A 181 -2.84 0.79 -7.09
C GLU A 181 -4.22 1.47 -7.01
N ALA A 182 -4.30 2.70 -6.52
CA ALA A 182 -5.54 3.48 -6.52
C ALA A 182 -6.07 3.73 -7.94
N LEU A 183 -5.20 4.12 -8.89
CA LEU A 183 -5.60 4.37 -10.28
C LEU A 183 -6.14 3.11 -10.99
N LYS A 184 -5.62 1.92 -10.67
CA LYS A 184 -6.15 0.66 -11.22
C LYS A 184 -7.63 0.45 -10.90
N LEU A 185 -8.13 0.94 -9.76
CA LEU A 185 -9.56 0.86 -9.42
C LEU A 185 -10.40 1.71 -10.38
N PHE A 186 -9.89 2.88 -10.79
CA PHE A 186 -10.59 3.76 -11.73
C PHE A 186 -10.54 3.26 -13.19
N LEU A 187 -9.73 2.25 -13.50
CA LEU A 187 -9.75 1.55 -14.79
C LEU A 187 -10.85 0.49 -14.86
N LYS A 188 -11.48 0.14 -13.74
CA LYS A 188 -12.58 -0.82 -13.69
C LYS A 188 -13.86 -0.21 -14.23
N LYS A 189 -14.86 -1.06 -14.49
CA LYS A 189 -16.14 -0.65 -15.07
C LYS A 189 -16.87 0.38 -14.21
N LYS A 190 -16.82 0.23 -12.88
CA LYS A 190 -17.45 1.14 -11.94
C LYS A 190 -16.79 1.07 -10.56
N VAL A 191 -16.69 2.20 -9.88
CA VAL A 191 -16.22 2.28 -8.49
C VAL A 191 -17.36 2.55 -7.52
N VAL A 192 -17.32 1.90 -6.36
CA VAL A 192 -18.31 2.01 -5.29
C VAL A 192 -17.62 2.14 -3.94
N VAL A 193 -18.19 2.97 -3.06
CA VAL A 193 -17.77 3.08 -1.66
C VAL A 193 -18.52 2.00 -0.88
N LYS A 194 -17.79 1.19 -0.13
CA LYS A 194 -18.34 0.14 0.73
C LYS A 194 -17.74 0.25 2.12
N ILE A 195 -18.53 -0.08 3.14
CA ILE A 195 -17.99 -0.35 4.48
C ILE A 195 -17.37 -1.75 4.44
N CYS A 196 -16.07 -1.83 4.70
CA CYS A 196 -15.33 -3.08 4.71
C CYS A 196 -14.59 -3.24 6.03
N LYS A 197 -14.34 -4.49 6.39
CA LYS A 197 -13.53 -4.81 7.56
C LYS A 197 -12.05 -4.81 7.20
N ARG A 198 -11.23 -4.13 7.99
CA ARG A 198 -9.76 -4.07 7.85
C ARG A 198 -9.10 -4.34 9.20
N LYS A 199 -7.85 -4.81 9.18
CA LYS A 199 -7.06 -4.94 10.41
C LYS A 199 -6.39 -3.62 10.76
N TYR A 200 -6.39 -3.25 12.04
CA TYR A 200 -5.62 -2.14 12.59
C TYR A 200 -5.07 -2.55 13.94
N ARG A 201 -3.73 -2.64 14.06
CA ARG A 201 -3.04 -3.03 15.29
C ARG A 201 -3.60 -4.32 15.89
N GLY A 202 -3.77 -5.35 15.06
CA GLY A 202 -4.33 -6.65 15.45
C GLY A 202 -5.85 -6.71 15.66
N ASN A 203 -6.57 -5.59 15.62
CA ASN A 203 -8.03 -5.55 15.78
C ASN A 203 -8.74 -5.39 14.43
N GLU A 204 -9.96 -5.93 14.31
CA GLU A 204 -10.81 -5.72 13.15
C GLU A 204 -11.61 -4.42 13.30
N ILE A 205 -11.52 -3.53 12.31
CA ILE A 205 -12.20 -2.24 12.28
C ILE A 205 -13.05 -2.10 11.01
N GLU A 206 -14.12 -1.32 11.10
CA GLU A 206 -14.91 -0.91 9.93
C GLU A 206 -14.27 0.33 9.29
N ASP A 207 -14.13 0.31 7.98
CA ASP A 207 -13.54 1.40 7.20
C ASP A 207 -14.33 1.63 5.90
N LEU A 208 -14.33 2.87 5.41
CA LEU A 208 -14.87 3.21 4.10
C LEU A 208 -13.81 2.97 3.04
N VAL A 209 -14.11 2.09 2.08
CA VAL A 209 -13.15 1.61 1.08
C VAL A 209 -13.74 1.80 -0.30
N LEU A 210 -12.95 2.39 -1.21
CA LEU A 210 -13.29 2.45 -2.62
C LEU A 210 -12.95 1.12 -3.30
N LEU A 211 -13.93 0.52 -3.97
CA LEU A 211 -13.82 -0.80 -4.58
C LEU A 211 -14.45 -0.81 -5.97
N ASP A 212 -14.15 -1.84 -6.74
CA ASP A 212 -14.93 -2.17 -7.94
C ASP A 212 -16.30 -2.73 -7.53
N GLU A 213 -17.34 -2.43 -8.30
CA GLU A 213 -18.71 -2.91 -8.04
C GLU A 213 -18.76 -4.44 -7.96
N GLU A 214 -18.08 -5.11 -8.89
CA GLU A 214 -18.03 -6.57 -9.02
C GLU A 214 -17.04 -7.24 -8.05
N SER A 215 -16.19 -6.45 -7.38
CA SER A 215 -15.20 -7.00 -6.45
C SER A 215 -15.82 -7.38 -5.11
N ARG A 216 -15.40 -8.55 -4.62
CA ARG A 216 -15.58 -8.94 -3.22
C ARG A 216 -14.42 -8.38 -2.40
N PRO A 217 -14.67 -7.68 -1.27
CA PRO A 217 -13.62 -7.17 -0.41
C PRO A 217 -12.99 -8.32 0.38
N VAL A 218 -12.07 -9.04 -0.24
CA VAL A 218 -11.27 -10.08 0.41
C VAL A 218 -9.82 -9.62 0.49
N ASN A 219 -9.20 -9.79 1.66
CA ASN A 219 -7.78 -9.51 1.90
C ASN A 219 -7.38 -8.03 1.69
N LEU A 220 -8.18 -7.09 2.19
CA LEU A 220 -7.77 -5.69 2.24
C LEU A 220 -6.52 -5.51 3.11
N PRO A 221 -5.58 -4.64 2.71
CA PRO A 221 -4.41 -4.37 3.52
C PRO A 221 -4.81 -3.72 4.85
N PRO A 222 -4.02 -3.93 5.92
CA PRO A 222 -4.29 -3.31 7.21
C PRO A 222 -4.32 -1.78 7.07
N ALA A 223 -5.17 -1.14 7.88
CA ALA A 223 -5.25 0.31 7.93
C ALA A 223 -3.99 0.88 8.59
N LEU A 224 -3.47 1.98 8.04
CA LEU A 224 -2.36 2.70 8.68
C LEU A 224 -2.85 3.70 9.73
N LYS A 225 -4.09 4.15 9.61
CA LYS A 225 -4.76 5.08 10.51
C LYS A 225 -6.16 4.59 10.86
N HIS A 226 -6.60 4.91 12.07
CA HIS A 226 -7.95 4.58 12.49
C HIS A 226 -8.96 5.51 11.77
N PRO A 227 -10.03 4.99 11.13
CA PRO A 227 -10.98 5.81 10.37
C PRO A 227 -11.66 6.90 11.20
N GLN A 228 -11.86 6.68 12.49
CA GLN A 228 -12.43 7.69 13.40
C GLN A 228 -11.49 8.86 13.70
N GLU A 229 -10.19 8.74 13.44
CA GLU A 229 -9.26 9.89 13.49
C GLU A 229 -9.43 10.82 12.28
N LEU A 230 -10.21 10.42 11.27
CA LEU A 230 -10.31 11.06 9.95
C LEU A 230 -11.71 11.59 9.62
N LEU A 231 -12.66 11.49 10.56
CA LEU A 231 -14.07 11.89 10.41
C LEU A 231 -14.32 13.32 10.90
#